data_AF-A0A354TT54-F1
#
_entry.id   AF-A0A354TT54-F1
#
_cell.length_a   1.000
_cell.length_b   1.000
_cell.length_c   1.000
_cell.angle_alpha   90.00
_cell.angle_beta   90.00
_cell.angle_gamma   90.00
#
_symmetry.space_group_name_H-M   'P 1'
#
loop_
_entity.id
_entity.type
_entity.pdbx_description
1 polymer ?
#
loop_
_entity_poly.entity_id
_entity_poly.type
_entity_poly.pdbx_seq_one_letter_code
_entity_poly.pdbx_strand_id
1 'polypeptide(L)' 'VAAAAGFEFVESSQINANSRDTADHPEGVWTLPPNYRMGDTDRDKYAAIGESDRMTLKFMKPMN' A
#
# COMPACT_ATOMS: atom_id res chain seq x y z
N VAL A 1 -15.33 -7.64 7.31
CA VAL A 1 -13.97 -7.07 7.42
C VAL A 1 -13.37 -7.54 8.75
N ALA A 2 -12.11 -7.98 8.81
CA ALA A 2 -11.35 -8.60 9.94
C ALA A 2 -12.09 -8.94 11.27
N ALA A 3 -12.69 -7.97 11.95
CA ALA A 3 -13.57 -8.17 13.11
C ALA A 3 -14.68 -9.21 12.88
N ALA A 4 -15.32 -9.19 11.70
CA ALA A 4 -16.34 -10.18 11.34
C ALA A 4 -15.79 -11.61 11.18
N ALA A 5 -14.47 -11.76 11.03
CA ALA A 5 -13.77 -13.04 11.00
C ALA A 5 -13.20 -13.44 12.38
N GLY A 6 -13.56 -12.72 13.45
CA GLY A 6 -13.14 -13.03 14.82
C GLY A 6 -11.73 -12.52 15.21
N PHE A 7 -11.19 -11.56 14.46
CA PHE A 7 -9.92 -10.90 14.80
C PHE A 7 -10.15 -9.57 15.50
N GLU A 8 -9.36 -9.28 16.52
CA GLU A 8 -9.40 -8.00 17.23
C GLU A 8 -8.35 -7.05 16.66
N PHE A 9 -8.74 -5.81 16.38
CA PHE A 9 -7.80 -4.77 15.98
C PHE A 9 -6.91 -4.39 17.17
N VAL A 10 -5.60 -4.39 16.95
CA VAL A 10 -4.62 -4.04 17.98
C VAL A 10 -4.09 -2.63 17.77
N GLU A 11 -3.57 -2.35 16.57
CA GLU A 11 -2.83 -1.13 16.30
C GLU A 11 -2.72 -0.88 14.79
N SER A 12 -2.55 0.38 14.41
CA SER A 12 -2.17 0.80 13.06
C SER A 12 -0.80 1.49 13.08
N SER A 13 -0.05 1.35 11.98
CA SER A 13 1.24 1.99 11.81
C SER A 13 1.40 2.56 10.41
N GLN A 14 2.06 3.71 10.34
CA GLN A 14 2.43 4.41 9.11
C GLN A 14 3.86 4.08 8.67
N ILE A 15 4.40 2.94 9.11
CA ILE A 15 5.78 2.53 8.80
C ILE A 15 6.07 2.42 7.30
N ASN A 16 5.03 2.13 6.48
CA ASN A 16 5.13 2.03 5.03
C ASN A 16 4.50 3.25 4.33
N ALA A 17 4.36 4.38 5.03
CA ALA A 17 3.87 5.59 4.42
C ALA A 17 4.90 6.17 3.44
N ASN A 18 4.47 6.58 2.26
CA ASN A 18 5.28 7.25 1.27
C ASN A 18 4.61 8.55 0.83
N SER A 19 5.13 9.68 1.30
CA SER A 19 4.61 11.00 0.95
C SER A 19 4.73 11.36 -0.53
N ARG A 20 5.49 10.59 -1.32
CA ARG A 20 5.61 10.78 -2.77
C ARG A 20 4.53 10.03 -3.55
N ASP A 21 3.88 9.06 -2.94
CA ASP A 21 2.79 8.34 -3.56
C ASP A 21 1.45 9.02 -3.19
N THR A 22 0.88 9.73 -4.15
CA THR A 22 -0.43 10.39 -4.00
C THR A 22 -1.61 9.44 -4.22
N ALA A 23 -1.35 8.17 -4.57
CA ALA A 23 -2.32 7.16 -5.01
C ALA A 23 -3.15 7.55 -6.26
N ASP A 24 -2.81 8.66 -6.92
CA ASP A 24 -3.46 9.14 -8.13
C ASP A 24 -2.64 8.77 -9.37
N HIS A 25 -2.73 7.50 -9.76
CA HIS A 25 -2.07 6.95 -10.94
C HIS A 25 -3.10 6.30 -11.85
N PRO A 26 -2.98 6.43 -13.20
CA PRO A 26 -3.98 5.93 -14.15
C PRO A 26 -4.32 4.43 -14.02
N GLU A 27 -3.32 3.60 -13.70
CA GLU A 27 -3.48 2.15 -13.52
C GLU A 27 -3.37 1.75 -12.03
N GLY A 28 -3.62 2.71 -11.13
CA GLY A 28 -3.48 2.58 -9.70
C GLY A 28 -2.06 2.20 -9.28
N VAL A 29 -1.96 1.45 -8.17
CA VAL A 29 -0.69 1.00 -7.57
C VAL A 29 0.21 0.25 -8.56
N TRP A 30 -0.37 -0.41 -9.56
CA TRP A 30 0.37 -1.18 -10.56
C TRP A 30 1.17 -0.32 -11.53
N THR A 31 0.92 1.00 -11.55
CA THR A 31 1.73 1.98 -12.28
C THR A 31 3.14 2.08 -11.69
N LEU A 32 3.29 1.80 -10.39
CA LEU A 32 4.53 1.88 -9.64
C LEU A 32 5.38 0.59 -9.79
N PRO A 33 6.64 0.60 -9.34
CA PRO A 33 7.48 -0.59 -9.32
C PRO A 33 6.87 -1.72 -8.45
N PRO A 34 7.20 -2.98 -8.72
CA PRO A 34 8.09 -3.46 -9.78
C PRO A 34 7.40 -3.65 -11.13
N ASN A 35 6.06 -3.50 -11.19
CA ASN A 35 5.28 -3.92 -12.35
C ASN A 35 5.27 -2.90 -13.49
N TYR A 36 5.29 -1.59 -13.20
CA TYR A 36 5.25 -0.52 -14.21
C TYR A 36 4.22 -0.77 -15.31
N ARG A 37 2.93 -0.91 -14.96
CA ARG A 37 1.87 -1.29 -15.91
C ARG A 37 1.72 -0.33 -17.10
N MET A 38 2.23 0.89 -16.97
CA MET A 38 2.29 1.90 -18.05
C MET A 38 3.51 1.75 -18.99
N GLY A 39 4.35 0.72 -18.78
CA GLY A 39 5.55 0.47 -19.54
C GLY A 39 6.59 1.59 -19.38
N ASP A 40 7.06 2.13 -20.51
CA ASP A 40 8.04 3.22 -20.53
C ASP A 40 7.42 4.61 -20.43
N THR A 41 6.09 4.72 -20.45
CA THR A 41 5.39 6.00 -20.31
C THR A 41 5.66 6.57 -18.91
N ASP A 42 6.29 7.74 -18.85
CA ASP A 42 6.64 8.43 -17.59
C ASP A 42 7.37 7.53 -16.58
N ARG A 43 8.14 6.55 -17.07
CA ARG A 43 8.76 5.54 -16.19
C ARG A 43 9.69 6.15 -15.15
N ASP A 44 10.44 7.17 -15.51
CA ASP A 44 11.33 7.89 -14.58
C ASP A 44 10.53 8.60 -13.48
N LYS A 45 9.36 9.16 -13.81
CA LYS A 45 8.45 9.77 -12.83
C LYS A 45 7.96 8.72 -11.83
N TYR A 46 7.49 7.57 -12.30
CA TYR A 46 7.01 6.49 -11.41
C TYR A 46 8.15 5.82 -10.64
N ALA A 47 9.34 5.73 -11.22
CA ALA A 47 10.54 5.25 -10.52
C ALA A 47 10.96 6.20 -9.39
N ALA A 48 10.82 7.52 -9.56
CA ALA A 48 11.13 8.51 -8.52
C ALA A 48 10.16 8.45 -7.32
N ILE A 49 8.92 8.01 -7.54
CA ILE A 49 7.94 7.76 -6.47
C ILE A 49 8.38 6.57 -5.62
N GLY A 50 8.81 5.49 -6.26
CA GLY A 50 9.26 4.27 -5.57
C GLY A 50 8.11 3.37 -5.14
N GLU A 51 8.24 2.71 -3.99
CA GLU A 51 7.18 1.86 -3.44
C GLU A 51 5.91 2.67 -3.15
N SER A 52 4.74 2.01 -3.23
CA SER A 52 3.49 2.68 -2.91
C SER A 52 3.34 3.01 -1.42
N ASP A 53 2.50 3.99 -1.11
CA ASP A 53 2.02 4.26 0.25
C ASP A 53 1.16 3.09 0.73
N ARG A 54 1.44 2.55 1.92
CA ARG A 54 0.72 1.39 2.46
C ARG A 54 0.37 1.58 3.92
N MET A 55 -0.91 1.35 4.22
CA MET A 55 -1.39 1.23 5.58
C MET A 55 -1.00 -0.13 6.17
N THR A 56 -0.46 -0.13 7.39
CA THR A 56 -0.16 -1.35 8.15
C THR A 56 -1.12 -1.47 9.32
N LEU A 57 -1.85 -2.58 9.40
CA LEU A 57 -2.77 -2.88 10.50
C LEU A 57 -2.38 -4.19 11.17
N LYS A 58 -2.35 -4.19 12.50
CA LYS A 58 -2.10 -5.37 13.32
C LYS A 58 -3.40 -5.86 13.92
N PHE A 59 -3.65 -7.15 13.77
CA PHE A 59 -4.78 -7.84 14.38
C PHE A 59 -4.29 -9.00 15.25
N MET A 60 -5.03 -9.30 16.30
CA MET A 60 -4.79 -10.46 17.17
C MET A 60 -5.96 -11.41 17.07
N LYS A 61 -5.67 -12.71 17.09
CA LYS A 61 -6.67 -13.73 17.31
C LYS A 61 -6.82 -13.93 18.84
N PRO A 62 -8.00 -13.71 19.44
CA PRO A 62 -8.19 -13.91 20.87
C PRO A 62 -7.95 -15.39 21.24
N MET A 63 -7.24 -15.62 22.35
CA MET A 63 -7.15 -16.95 22.97
C MET A 63 -8.33 -17.09 23.91
N ASN A 64 -9.21 -18.06 23.62
CA ASN A 64 -10.29 -18.46 24.54
C ASN A 64 -9.72 -19.05 25.84
#